data_AF-A0A926SMR2-F1
#
_entry.id   AF-A0A926SMR2-F1
#
_cell.length_a   1.000
_cell.length_b   1.000
_cell.length_c   1.000
_cell.angle_alpha   90.00
_cell.angle_beta   90.00
_cell.angle_gamma   90.00
#
_symmetry.space_group_name_H-M   'P 1'
#
loop_
_entity.id
_entity.type
_entity.pdbx_description
1 polymer ?
#
loop_
_entity_poly.entity_id
_entity_poly.type
_entity_poly.pdbx_seq_one_letter_code
_entity_poly.pdbx_strand_id
1 'polypeptide(L)'
;MGDRQFKLIRNFARKGSVQLVIATALLLTLSRASFAQTEVRSGILPLFRLTDWASQSDLNFSSGMLADLQNDPNFDGDFQAVFNAATNILSGYRIVARGGYFPENAGIPREQQLTPAQGVYRLYTLNNGNFLMLYRSPNEETSRYFIRRAGSGFLLP
;
A
#
# COMPACT_ATOMS: atom_id res chain seq x y z
N MET A 1 -29.80 91.31 -24.75
CA MET A 1 -31.26 91.41 -24.56
C MET A 1 -31.92 90.28 -25.33
N GLY A 2 -32.63 89.37 -24.64
CA GLY A 2 -33.51 88.30 -25.18
C GLY A 2 -32.79 87.21 -25.99
N ASP A 3 -33.08 85.91 -25.93
CA ASP A 3 -34.23 85.15 -25.45
C ASP A 3 -33.76 83.69 -25.19
N ARG A 4 -34.09 83.08 -24.04
CA ARG A 4 -35.05 81.95 -23.86
C ARG A 4 -34.71 80.66 -24.63
N GLN A 5 -34.88 79.43 -24.15
CA GLN A 5 -35.37 78.74 -22.95
C GLN A 5 -35.32 77.22 -23.31
N PHE A 6 -35.45 76.32 -22.32
CA PHE A 6 -35.64 74.85 -22.44
C PHE A 6 -34.39 74.02 -22.81
N LYS A 7 -34.08 72.85 -22.23
CA LYS A 7 -34.87 71.90 -21.44
C LYS A 7 -33.94 70.92 -20.69
N LEU A 8 -34.28 70.67 -19.43
CA LEU A 8 -34.08 69.47 -18.61
C LEU A 8 -32.68 68.99 -18.17
N ILE A 9 -32.46 69.22 -16.88
CA ILE A 9 -31.57 68.58 -15.91
C ILE A 9 -32.18 67.24 -15.48
N ARG A 10 -31.31 66.27 -15.11
CA ARG A 10 -31.40 65.22 -14.04
C ARG A 10 -31.05 63.83 -14.58
N ASN A 11 -30.30 62.95 -13.91
CA ASN A 11 -29.43 62.97 -12.72
C ASN A 11 -28.97 61.51 -12.46
N PHE A 12 -27.91 61.32 -11.66
CA PHE A 12 -27.48 60.10 -10.94
C PHE A 12 -26.97 58.89 -11.76
N ALA A 13 -25.66 58.59 -11.84
CA ALA A 13 -24.70 58.18 -10.80
C ALA A 13 -24.95 56.78 -10.18
N ARG A 14 -24.10 55.80 -10.50
CA ARG A 14 -23.11 55.17 -9.59
C ARG A 14 -22.73 53.74 -10.01
N LYS A 15 -21.42 53.48 -9.87
CA LYS A 15 -20.74 52.21 -9.53
C LYS A 15 -20.70 51.11 -10.59
N GLY A 16 -19.47 50.68 -10.88
CA GLY A 16 -19.21 49.43 -11.58
C GLY A 16 -17.75 49.29 -11.99
N SER A 17 -16.85 49.20 -11.02
CA SER A 17 -15.50 48.67 -11.23
C SER A 17 -15.56 47.18 -11.54
N VAL A 18 -14.49 46.69 -12.17
CA VAL A 18 -13.97 45.30 -12.21
C VAL A 18 -13.92 44.74 -13.63
N GLN A 19 -12.69 44.76 -14.15
CA GLN A 19 -12.23 44.06 -15.35
C GLN A 19 -12.41 42.55 -15.18
N LEU A 20 -13.08 41.94 -16.15
CA LEU A 20 -13.23 40.49 -16.26
C LEU A 20 -12.06 39.95 -17.09
N VAL A 21 -10.99 39.51 -16.44
CA VAL A 21 -9.92 38.73 -17.08
C VAL A 21 -10.31 37.26 -16.98
N ILE A 22 -10.78 36.70 -18.08
CA ILE A 22 -10.97 35.26 -18.26
C ILE A 22 -9.69 34.72 -18.91
N ALA A 23 -8.90 33.97 -18.15
CA ALA A 23 -7.88 33.08 -18.69
C ALA A 23 -7.82 31.82 -17.82
N THR A 24 -8.65 30.86 -18.20
CA THR A 24 -8.78 29.53 -17.64
C THR A 24 -7.56 28.70 -18.01
N ALA A 25 -6.56 28.60 -17.13
CA ALA A 25 -5.57 27.55 -17.17
C ALA A 25 -5.84 26.61 -15.99
N LEU A 26 -6.87 25.78 -16.15
CA LEU A 26 -7.13 24.65 -15.30
C LEU A 26 -6.02 23.62 -15.59
N LEU A 27 -4.87 23.78 -14.93
CA LEU A 27 -3.89 22.72 -14.81
C LEU A 27 -4.59 21.58 -14.07
N LEU A 28 -5.12 20.64 -14.84
CA LEU A 28 -5.48 19.31 -14.38
C LEU A 28 -4.21 18.70 -13.79
N THR A 29 -3.98 18.94 -12.50
CA THR A 29 -3.29 17.97 -11.69
C THR A 29 -4.13 16.70 -11.81
N LEU A 30 -3.72 15.82 -12.72
CA LEU A 30 -4.03 14.42 -12.66
C LEU A 30 -3.48 13.96 -11.31
N SER A 31 -4.30 14.13 -10.27
CA SER A 31 -4.21 13.36 -9.05
C SER A 31 -4.27 11.93 -9.55
N ARG A 32 -3.10 11.30 -9.75
CA ARG A 32 -3.03 9.85 -9.85
C ARG A 32 -3.71 9.41 -8.57
N ALA A 33 -4.92 8.87 -8.69
CA ALA A 33 -5.53 8.16 -7.60
C ALA A 33 -4.47 7.11 -7.24
N SER A 34 -3.78 7.35 -6.13
CA SER A 34 -2.90 6.35 -5.56
C SER A 34 -3.85 5.25 -5.15
N PHE A 35 -3.98 4.23 -6.00
CA PHE A 35 -4.55 2.99 -5.55
C PHE A 35 -3.65 2.55 -4.38
N ALA A 36 -4.25 2.21 -3.26
CA ALA A 36 -3.51 1.59 -2.18
C ALA A 36 -3.31 0.13 -2.58
N GLN A 37 -2.14 -0.44 -2.28
CA GLN A 37 -1.98 -1.89 -2.42
C GLN A 37 -3.04 -2.60 -1.56
N THR A 38 -3.58 -3.70 -2.05
CA THR A 38 -4.65 -4.44 -1.37
C THR A 38 -4.10 -5.75 -0.83
N GLU A 39 -4.30 -6.04 0.46
CA GLU A 39 -3.99 -7.36 1.02
C GLU A 39 -4.96 -8.38 0.41
N VAL A 40 -4.41 -9.38 -0.27
CA VAL A 40 -5.17 -10.44 -0.94
C VAL A 40 -5.32 -11.64 -0.02
N ARG A 41 -4.25 -11.97 0.72
CA ARG A 41 -4.21 -13.16 1.57
C ARG A 41 -3.12 -13.02 2.63
N SER A 42 -3.32 -13.68 3.75
CA SER A 42 -2.29 -13.90 4.76
C SER A 42 -2.41 -15.30 5.35
N GLY A 43 -1.37 -15.75 6.04
CA GLY A 43 -1.40 -17.03 6.73
C GLY A 43 -0.03 -17.50 7.19
N ILE A 44 0.02 -18.77 7.56
CA ILE A 44 1.24 -19.46 7.99
C ILE A 44 1.62 -20.48 6.91
N LEU A 45 2.90 -20.50 6.55
CA LEU A 45 3.47 -21.54 5.71
C LEU A 45 4.74 -22.10 6.34
N PRO A 46 5.16 -23.32 5.99
CA PRO A 46 6.51 -23.78 6.29
C PRO A 46 7.54 -22.81 5.70
N LEU A 47 8.57 -22.47 6.47
CA LEU A 47 9.60 -21.51 6.05
C LEU A 47 10.33 -21.97 4.78
N PHE A 48 10.54 -23.28 4.62
CA PHE A 48 11.16 -23.84 3.42
C PHE A 48 10.37 -23.51 2.14
N ARG A 49 9.04 -23.40 2.21
CA ARG A 49 8.19 -23.05 1.07
C ARG A 49 8.29 -21.57 0.73
N LEU A 50 8.31 -20.71 1.74
CA LEU A 50 8.46 -19.26 1.54
C LEU A 50 9.82 -18.91 0.93
N THR A 51 10.87 -19.60 1.40
CA THR A 51 12.23 -19.45 0.86
C THR A 51 12.37 -20.01 -0.55
N ASP A 52 11.78 -21.19 -0.82
CA ASP A 52 11.69 -21.73 -2.18
C ASP A 52 11.02 -20.74 -3.15
N TRP A 53 9.85 -20.20 -2.79
CA TRP A 53 9.17 -19.20 -3.62
C TRP A 53 9.97 -17.92 -3.82
N ALA A 54 10.65 -17.44 -2.79
CA ALA A 54 11.51 -16.26 -2.90
C ALA A 54 12.70 -16.50 -3.85
N SER A 55 13.19 -17.75 -3.95
CA SER A 55 14.32 -18.13 -4.81
C SER A 55 13.99 -18.33 -6.29
N GLN A 56 12.71 -18.31 -6.68
CA GLN A 56 12.26 -18.51 -8.05
C GLN A 56 12.53 -17.28 -8.93
N SER A 57 13.80 -17.08 -9.34
CA SER A 57 14.25 -15.94 -10.14
C SER A 57 13.55 -15.79 -11.49
N ASP A 58 13.05 -16.90 -12.05
CA ASP A 58 12.34 -16.87 -13.34
C ASP A 58 10.92 -16.28 -13.22
N LEU A 59 10.37 -16.25 -12.00
CA LEU A 59 9.01 -15.78 -11.72
C LEU A 59 8.99 -14.46 -10.94
N ASN A 60 10.02 -14.22 -10.14
CA ASN A 60 10.14 -13.04 -9.29
C ASN A 60 10.91 -11.94 -10.02
N PHE A 61 10.39 -10.72 -9.97
CA PHE A 61 11.12 -9.54 -10.44
C PHE A 61 12.24 -9.13 -9.50
N SER A 62 12.03 -9.34 -8.19
CA SER A 62 12.96 -8.95 -7.15
C SER A 62 12.66 -9.68 -5.84
N SER A 63 13.66 -9.74 -4.96
CA SER A 63 13.54 -10.26 -3.60
C SER A 63 14.60 -9.61 -2.71
N GLY A 64 14.32 -9.43 -1.43
CA GLY A 64 15.25 -8.79 -0.51
C GLY A 64 14.78 -8.74 0.93
N MET A 65 15.46 -7.93 1.74
CA MET A 65 15.01 -7.59 3.09
C MET A 65 14.06 -6.40 3.04
N LEU A 66 13.18 -6.25 4.04
CA LEU A 66 12.22 -5.13 4.09
C LEU A 66 12.87 -3.75 3.88
N ALA A 67 14.10 -3.57 4.36
CA ALA A 67 14.85 -2.32 4.20
C ALA A 67 15.13 -1.96 2.72
N ASP A 68 15.24 -2.96 1.85
CA ASP A 68 15.53 -2.76 0.43
C ASP A 68 14.28 -2.38 -0.37
N LEU A 69 13.09 -2.70 0.15
CA LEU A 69 11.82 -2.57 -0.58
C LEU A 69 11.52 -1.14 -1.02
N GLN A 70 11.86 -0.13 -0.19
CA GLN A 70 11.61 1.27 -0.51
C GLN A 70 12.35 1.73 -1.78
N ASN A 71 13.49 1.10 -2.08
CA ASN A 71 14.33 1.42 -3.23
C ASN A 71 14.18 0.40 -4.37
N ASP A 72 13.27 -0.57 -4.24
CA ASP A 72 13.06 -1.58 -5.26
C ASP A 72 12.31 -0.98 -6.47
N PRO A 73 12.87 -1.02 -7.68
CA PRO A 73 12.24 -0.45 -8.87
C PRO A 73 10.93 -1.16 -9.27
N ASN A 74 10.67 -2.37 -8.77
CA ASN A 74 9.44 -3.12 -9.04
C ASN A 74 8.35 -2.89 -7.98
N PHE A 75 8.66 -2.17 -6.90
CA PHE A 75 7.71 -1.82 -5.86
C PHE A 75 6.90 -0.59 -6.27
N ASP A 76 5.58 -0.77 -6.39
CA ASP A 76 4.63 0.30 -6.68
C ASP A 76 3.48 0.23 -5.67
N GLY A 77 3.68 0.89 -4.52
CA GLY A 77 2.74 0.91 -3.41
C GLY A 77 3.17 1.86 -2.29
N ASP A 78 2.34 1.94 -1.24
CA ASP A 78 2.62 2.67 -0.01
C ASP A 78 3.63 1.90 0.86
N PHE A 79 4.89 2.32 0.85
CA PHE A 79 5.93 1.71 1.66
C PHE A 79 5.62 1.76 3.15
N GLN A 80 5.05 2.87 3.66
CA GLN A 80 4.78 3.04 5.08
C GLN A 80 3.72 2.05 5.56
N ALA A 81 2.68 1.82 4.75
CA ALA A 81 1.66 0.81 5.04
C ALA A 81 2.26 -0.61 5.12
N VAL A 82 3.12 -0.98 4.17
CA VAL A 82 3.79 -2.29 4.18
C VAL A 82 4.77 -2.41 5.34
N PHE A 83 5.53 -1.36 5.63
CA PHE A 83 6.45 -1.33 6.77
C PHE A 83 5.71 -1.55 8.09
N ASN A 84 4.58 -0.86 8.28
CA ASN A 84 3.72 -1.05 9.46
C ASN A 84 3.12 -2.47 9.53
N ALA A 85 2.75 -3.06 8.39
CA ALA A 85 2.29 -4.45 8.35
C ALA A 85 3.42 -5.44 8.68
N ALA A 86 4.64 -5.15 8.22
CA ALA A 86 5.82 -5.97 8.43
C ALA A 86 6.31 -5.97 9.88
N THR A 87 6.30 -4.82 10.54
CA THR A 87 6.65 -4.73 11.97
C THR A 87 5.68 -5.52 12.85
N ASN A 88 4.41 -5.58 12.44
CA ASN A 88 3.35 -6.30 13.14
C ASN A 88 3.05 -7.70 12.60
N ILE A 89 3.85 -8.23 11.67
CA ILE A 89 3.51 -9.47 10.94
C ILE A 89 3.39 -10.69 11.87
N LEU A 90 4.17 -10.73 12.94
CA LEU A 90 4.14 -11.80 13.95
C LEU A 90 3.18 -11.51 15.11
N SER A 91 2.53 -10.34 15.12
CA SER A 91 1.60 -9.97 16.17
C SER A 91 0.41 -10.91 16.20
N GLY A 92 0.00 -11.35 17.41
CA GLY A 92 -1.07 -12.31 17.61
C GLY A 92 -0.63 -13.79 17.56
N TYR A 93 0.64 -14.08 17.26
CA TYR A 93 1.18 -15.43 17.33
C TYR A 93 1.99 -15.66 18.61
N ARG A 94 1.96 -16.90 19.09
CA ARG A 94 2.80 -17.42 20.17
C ARG A 94 3.77 -18.45 19.62
N ILE A 95 5.04 -18.25 19.91
CA ILE A 95 6.09 -19.18 19.49
C ILE A 95 5.99 -20.44 20.35
N VAL A 96 5.86 -21.59 19.71
CA VAL A 96 5.79 -22.91 20.37
C VAL A 96 6.83 -23.84 19.78
N ALA A 97 7.39 -24.74 20.61
CA ALA A 97 8.39 -25.71 20.15
C ALA A 97 7.81 -26.70 19.12
N ARG A 98 6.54 -27.08 19.30
CA ARG A 98 5.77 -27.93 18.38
C ARG A 98 4.31 -27.48 18.34
N GLY A 99 3.72 -27.50 17.15
CA GLY A 99 2.33 -27.12 16.94
C GLY A 99 1.37 -28.29 17.20
N GLY A 100 0.26 -28.03 17.89
CA GLY A 100 -0.76 -29.03 18.20
C GLY A 100 -1.33 -28.87 19.60
N TYR A 101 -2.15 -29.85 19.99
CA TYR A 101 -2.74 -29.95 21.33
C TYR A 101 -1.78 -30.71 22.25
N PHE A 102 -0.81 -29.98 22.78
CA PHE A 102 0.16 -30.50 23.77
C PHE A 102 -0.02 -29.77 25.10
N PRO A 103 0.29 -30.42 26.26
CA PRO A 103 0.15 -29.79 27.57
C PRO A 103 0.87 -28.44 27.69
N GLU A 104 2.07 -28.31 27.10
CA GLU A 104 2.85 -27.08 27.09
C GLU A 104 2.22 -25.93 26.27
N ASN A 105 1.24 -26.24 25.40
CA ASN A 105 0.51 -25.26 24.59
C ASN A 105 -0.87 -24.92 25.19
N ALA A 106 -1.16 -25.33 26.43
CA ALA A 106 -2.45 -25.09 27.07
C ALA A 106 -2.82 -23.60 27.05
N GLY A 107 -4.05 -23.30 26.60
CA GLY A 107 -4.55 -21.93 26.46
C GLY A 107 -4.04 -21.15 25.25
N ILE A 108 -3.28 -21.77 24.34
CA ILE A 108 -2.84 -21.16 23.08
C ILE A 108 -3.69 -21.73 21.93
N PRO A 109 -4.60 -20.94 21.32
CA PRO A 109 -5.39 -21.35 20.17
C PRO A 109 -4.50 -21.86 19.02
N ARG A 110 -4.94 -22.89 18.30
CA ARG A 110 -4.11 -23.59 17.31
C ARG A 110 -3.63 -22.65 16.20
N GLU A 111 -4.50 -21.74 15.78
CA GLU A 111 -4.28 -20.70 14.78
C GLU A 111 -3.29 -19.62 15.23
N GLN A 112 -3.05 -19.48 16.54
CA GLN A 112 -2.06 -18.55 17.10
C GLN A 112 -0.71 -19.23 17.35
N GLN A 113 -0.61 -20.55 17.21
CA GLN A 113 0.65 -21.27 17.42
C GLN A 113 1.55 -21.15 16.19
N LEU A 114 2.76 -20.63 16.39
CA LEU A 114 3.78 -20.50 15.35
C LEU A 114 5.04 -21.25 15.78
N THR A 115 5.50 -22.20 14.97
CA THR A 115 6.76 -22.91 15.23
C THR A 115 7.95 -22.19 14.60
N PRO A 116 9.19 -22.43 15.08
CA PRO A 116 10.40 -21.84 14.48
C PRO A 116 10.62 -22.21 13.00
N ALA A 117 10.02 -23.32 12.53
CA ALA A 117 10.11 -23.79 11.15
C ALA A 117 9.02 -23.18 10.23
N GLN A 118 8.20 -22.27 10.75
CA GLN A 118 7.12 -21.63 10.02
C GLN A 118 7.39 -20.13 9.85
N GLY A 119 6.81 -19.56 8.80
CA GLY A 119 6.75 -18.12 8.58
C GLY A 119 5.32 -17.65 8.41
N VAL A 120 5.03 -16.46 8.92
CA VAL A 120 3.80 -15.73 8.62
C VAL A 120 4.05 -14.96 7.34
N TYR A 121 3.09 -15.01 6.41
CA TYR A 121 3.15 -14.26 5.16
C TYR A 121 1.92 -13.38 4.98
N ARG A 122 2.10 -12.33 4.20
CA ARG A 122 1.05 -11.46 3.67
C ARG A 122 1.31 -11.22 2.18
N LEU A 123 0.26 -11.32 1.40
CA LEU A 123 0.25 -11.13 -0.04
C LEU A 123 -0.51 -9.86 -0.37
N TYR A 124 0.11 -8.96 -1.09
CA TYR A 124 -0.49 -7.72 -1.56
C TYR A 124 -0.50 -7.66 -3.08
N THR A 125 -1.58 -7.12 -3.65
CA THR A 125 -1.56 -6.62 -5.03
C THR A 125 -1.03 -5.20 -5.03
N LEU A 126 0.05 -4.96 -5.77
CA LEU A 126 0.66 -3.65 -6.01
C LEU A 126 -0.11 -2.87 -7.09
N ASN A 127 0.15 -1.57 -7.18
CA ASN A 127 -0.55 -0.67 -8.10
C ASN A 127 -0.26 -0.96 -9.57
N ASN A 128 0.94 -1.48 -9.85
CA ASN A 128 1.33 -1.98 -11.17
C ASN A 128 0.74 -3.37 -11.51
N GLY A 129 -0.14 -3.91 -10.66
CA GLY A 129 -0.77 -5.22 -10.82
C GLY A 129 0.09 -6.41 -10.37
N ASN A 130 1.37 -6.18 -10.05
CA ASN A 130 2.23 -7.23 -9.52
C ASN A 130 1.84 -7.60 -8.09
N PHE A 131 2.44 -8.66 -7.58
CA PHE A 131 2.23 -9.10 -6.23
C PHE A 131 3.47 -8.90 -5.38
N LEU A 132 3.29 -8.36 -4.19
CA LEU A 132 4.29 -8.34 -3.13
C LEU A 132 3.95 -9.44 -2.12
N MET A 133 4.86 -10.39 -1.95
CA MET A 133 4.82 -11.29 -0.81
C MET A 133 5.79 -10.82 0.25
N LEU A 134 5.25 -10.51 1.44
CA LEU A 134 5.99 -10.15 2.63
C LEU A 134 5.92 -11.35 3.59
N TYR A 135 7.05 -11.76 4.17
CA TYR A 135 7.04 -12.87 5.12
C TYR A 135 8.12 -12.73 6.19
N ARG A 136 7.90 -13.39 7.32
CA ARG A 136 8.84 -13.45 8.44
C ARG A 136 8.64 -14.70 9.28
N SER A 137 9.73 -15.33 9.68
CA SER A 137 9.76 -16.38 10.70
C SER A 137 10.12 -15.82 12.08
N PRO A 138 9.81 -16.55 13.17
CA PRO A 138 10.23 -16.14 14.52
C PRO A 138 11.72 -15.93 14.71
N ASN A 139 12.55 -16.57 13.88
CA ASN A 139 14.01 -16.55 13.98
C ASN A 139 14.65 -15.40 13.19
N GLU A 140 13.85 -14.57 12.52
CA GLU A 140 14.35 -13.45 11.71
C GLU A 140 14.14 -12.12 12.43
N GLU A 141 15.15 -11.25 12.37
CA GLU A 141 15.11 -9.90 12.95
C GLU A 141 14.17 -8.95 12.18
N THR A 142 14.05 -9.15 10.87
CA THR A 142 13.23 -8.34 9.98
C THR A 142 12.49 -9.20 8.97
N SER A 143 11.44 -8.64 8.37
CA SER A 143 10.70 -9.31 7.30
C SER A 143 11.49 -9.33 6.01
N ARG A 144 11.24 -10.33 5.19
CA ARG A 144 11.73 -10.46 3.81
C ARG A 144 10.59 -10.23 2.84
N TYR A 145 10.95 -9.95 1.60
CA TYR A 145 9.98 -9.83 0.53
C TYR A 145 10.43 -10.46 -0.78
N PHE A 146 9.47 -10.72 -1.66
CA PHE A 146 9.69 -10.84 -3.09
C PHE A 146 8.51 -10.26 -3.87
N ILE A 147 8.80 -9.71 -5.04
CA ILE A 147 7.81 -9.15 -5.96
C ILE A 147 7.70 -10.08 -7.17
N ARG A 148 6.48 -10.43 -7.53
CA ARG A 148 6.17 -11.42 -8.56
C ARG A 148 5.19 -10.86 -9.58
N ARG A 149 5.35 -11.27 -10.85
CA ARG A 149 4.42 -10.92 -11.93
C ARG A 149 3.01 -11.43 -11.65
N ALA A 150 2.01 -10.62 -12.01
CA ALA A 150 0.63 -11.09 -12.07
C ALA A 150 0.50 -12.34 -12.96
N GLY A 151 -0.31 -13.32 -12.55
CA GLY A 151 -0.61 -14.49 -13.37
C GLY A 151 0.47 -15.57 -13.44
N SER A 152 1.64 -15.39 -12.80
CA SER A 152 2.64 -16.48 -12.68
C SER A 152 2.29 -17.51 -11.60
N GLY A 153 1.11 -17.39 -10.99
CA GLY A 153 0.58 -18.28 -9.95
C GLY A 153 1.34 -18.11 -8.63
N PHE A 154 0.64 -17.70 -7.58
CA PHE A 154 0.96 -18.27 -6.28
C PHE A 154 0.12 -19.54 -6.20
N LEU A 155 0.75 -20.71 -6.39
CA LEU A 155 0.11 -21.98 -6.05
C LEU A 155 0.05 -22.09 -4.52
N LEU A 156 -0.77 -21.23 -3.92
CA LEU A 156 -1.14 -21.30 -2.52
C LEU A 156 -2.21 -22.39 -2.42
N PRO A 157 -1.97 -23.48 -1.65
CA PRO A 157 -3.02 -24.45 -1.36
C PRO A 157 -4.19 -23.82 -0.61
#